data_AF-A0A4P6UU05-F1
#
_entry.id   AF-A0A4P6UU05-F1
#
_cell.length_a   1.000
_cell.length_b   1.000
_cell.length_c   1.000
_cell.angle_alpha   90.00
_cell.angle_beta   90.00
_cell.angle_gamma   90.00
#
_symmetry.space_group_name_H-M   'P 1'
#
loop_
_entity.id
_entity.type
_entity.pdbx_description
1 polymer ?
#
loop_
_entity_poly.entity_id
_entity_poly.type
_entity_poly.pdbx_seq_one_letter_code
_entity_poly.pdbx_strand_id
1 'polypeptide(L)'
;MDLKSINFEIAKEKACIDDLLNMIRMHTQDGRIDLAIARNRDMLRSLERVQKLENQRRFYLTIHDLSKRGILCEVVKRCESLNGAS
;
A
#
# COMPACT_ATOMS: atom_id res chain seq x y z
N MET A 1 11.26 10.16 -2.55
CA MET A 1 10.31 10.16 -1.42
C MET A 1 11.08 9.68 -0.19
N ASP A 2 11.00 10.38 0.93
CA ASP A 2 11.69 10.00 2.17
C ASP A 2 10.79 9.11 3.08
N LEU A 3 11.37 8.54 4.13
CA LEU A 3 10.65 7.65 5.05
C LEU A 3 9.48 8.35 5.76
N LYS A 4 9.62 9.64 6.08
CA LYS A 4 8.58 10.43 6.74
C LYS A 4 7.36 10.60 5.83
N SER A 5 7.60 10.89 4.56
CA SER A 5 6.56 11.01 3.53
C SER A 5 5.85 9.67 3.29
N ILE A 6 6.60 8.57 3.21
CA ILE A 6 6.01 7.23 3.08
C ILE A 6 5.10 6.91 4.27
N ASN A 7 5.57 7.14 5.50
CA ASN A 7 4.78 6.90 6.70
C ASN A 7 3.51 7.78 6.75
N PHE A 8 3.61 9.03 6.31
CA PHE A 8 2.48 9.94 6.25
C PHE A 8 1.42 9.46 5.23
N GLU A 9 1.83 9.08 4.02
CA GLU A 9 0.90 8.56 3.01
C GLU A 9 0.26 7.23 3.45
N ILE A 10 1.00 6.36 4.14
CA ILE A 10 0.43 5.13 4.75
C ILE A 10 -0.66 5.50 5.76
N ALA A 11 -0.39 6.45 6.66
CA ALA A 11 -1.36 6.85 7.68
C ALA A 11 -2.63 7.44 7.05
N LYS A 12 -2.45 8.27 6.01
CA LYS A 12 -3.54 8.87 5.24
C LYS A 12 -4.40 7.82 4.53
N GLU A 13 -3.78 6.86 3.84
CA GLU A 13 -4.54 5.80 3.16
C GLU A 13 -5.25 4.86 4.16
N LYS A 14 -4.66 4.61 5.33
CA LYS A 14 -5.34 3.86 6.41
C LYS A 14 -6.59 4.59 6.93
N ALA A 15 -6.49 5.90 7.17
CA ALA A 15 -7.64 6.71 7.56
C ALA A 15 -8.74 6.71 6.47
N CYS A 16 -8.35 6.80 5.20
CA CYS A 16 -9.28 6.68 4.06
C CYS A 16 -10.00 5.31 4.04
N ILE A 17 -9.28 4.22 4.34
CA ILE A 17 -9.88 2.88 4.43
C ILE A 17 -10.91 2.82 5.56
N ASP A 18 -10.62 3.39 6.72
CA ASP A 18 -11.55 3.41 7.85
C ASP A 18 -12.83 4.19 7.51
N ASP A 19 -12.70 5.33 6.84
CA ASP A 19 -13.85 6.11 6.35
C ASP A 19 -14.67 5.32 5.31
N LEU A 20 -14.01 4.64 4.37
CA LEU A 20 -14.67 3.80 3.37
C LEU A 20 -15.41 2.62 4.01
N LEU A 21 -14.82 1.97 5.02
CA LEU A 21 -15.49 0.91 5.79
C LEU A 21 -16.76 1.40 6.48
N ASN A 22 -16.71 2.59 7.08
CA ASN A 22 -17.89 3.22 7.68
C ASN A 22 -18.98 3.48 6.64
N MET A 23 -18.62 4.02 5.47
CA MET A 23 -19.57 4.27 4.38
C MET A 23 -20.15 2.98 3.80
N ILE A 24 -19.35 1.92 3.64
CA ILE A 24 -19.83 0.60 3.21
C ILE A 24 -20.87 0.07 4.19
N ARG A 25 -20.58 0.14 5.50
CA ARG A 25 -21.52 -0.29 6.54
C ARG A 25 -22.83 0.50 6.48
N MET A 26 -22.77 1.82 6.38
CA MET A 26 -23.95 2.68 6.27
C MET A 26 -24.79 2.32 5.03
N HIS A 27 -24.18 2.24 3.86
CA HIS A 27 -24.90 1.87 2.63
C HIS A 27 -25.49 0.47 2.67
N THR A 28 -24.83 -0.47 3.35
CA THR A 28 -25.34 -1.84 3.54
C THR A 28 -26.57 -1.84 4.45
N GLN A 29 -26.53 -1.08 5.55
CA GLN A 29 -27.66 -0.92 6.47
C GLN A 29 -28.87 -0.24 5.79
N ASP A 30 -28.62 0.73 4.92
CA ASP A 30 -29.66 1.42 4.14
C ASP A 30 -30.20 0.60 2.95
N GLY A 31 -29.71 -0.63 2.74
CA GLY A 31 -30.08 -1.46 1.58
C GLY A 31 -29.54 -0.96 0.23
N ARG A 32 -28.64 0.02 0.23
CA ARG A 32 -28.02 0.62 -0.97
C ARG A 32 -26.80 -0.18 -1.40
N ILE A 33 -27.02 -1.43 -1.81
CA ILE A 33 -25.95 -2.40 -2.08
C ILE A 33 -25.00 -1.95 -3.19
N ASP A 34 -25.49 -1.32 -4.25
CA ASP A 34 -24.64 -0.84 -5.35
C ASP A 34 -23.62 0.21 -4.89
N LEU A 35 -24.03 1.11 -3.98
CA LEU A 35 -23.13 2.10 -3.39
C LEU A 35 -22.11 1.43 -2.47
N ALA A 36 -22.54 0.44 -1.68
CA ALA A 36 -21.62 -0.33 -0.83
C ALA A 36 -20.56 -1.06 -1.69
N ILE A 37 -20.94 -1.67 -2.81
CA ILE A 37 -20.01 -2.32 -3.74
C ILE A 37 -19.03 -1.31 -4.35
N ALA A 38 -19.52 -0.12 -4.76
CA ALA A 38 -18.66 0.93 -5.29
C ALA A 38 -17.59 1.36 -4.28
N ARG A 39 -17.99 1.59 -3.02
CA ARG A 39 -17.06 1.94 -1.93
C ARG A 39 -16.11 0.81 -1.58
N ASN A 40 -16.55 -0.44 -1.66
CA ASN A 40 -15.68 -1.60 -1.48
C ASN A 40 -14.57 -1.66 -2.54
N ARG A 41 -14.87 -1.33 -3.81
CA ARG A 41 -13.85 -1.23 -4.87
C ARG A 41 -12.85 -0.12 -4.59
N ASP A 42 -13.31 1.04 -4.11
CA ASP A 42 -12.42 2.14 -3.72
C ASP A 42 -11.50 1.73 -2.56
N MET A 43 -12.05 1.02 -1.56
CA MET A 43 -11.29 0.51 -0.41
C MET A 43 -10.20 -0.47 -0.84
N LEU A 44 -10.50 -1.40 -1.75
CA LEU A 44 -9.51 -2.34 -2.29
C LEU A 44 -8.34 -1.61 -2.98
N ARG A 45 -8.60 -0.52 -3.70
CA ARG A 45 -7.53 0.30 -4.30
C ARG A 45 -6.66 0.97 -3.24
N SER A 46 -7.26 1.50 -2.17
CA SER A 46 -6.49 2.06 -1.05
C SER A 46 -5.65 0.99 -0.34
N LEU A 47 -6.17 -0.24 -0.17
CA LEU A 47 -5.41 -1.36 0.36
C LEU A 47 -4.18 -1.71 -0.51
N GLU A 48 -4.36 -1.79 -1.83
CA GLU A 48 -3.25 -2.01 -2.77
C GLU A 48 -2.18 -0.91 -2.66
N ARG A 49 -2.59 0.35 -2.48
CA ARG A 49 -1.66 1.47 -2.28
C ARG A 49 -0.89 1.34 -0.98
N VAL A 50 -1.57 1.03 0.14
CA VAL A 50 -0.92 0.78 1.42
C VAL A 50 0.12 -0.33 1.30
N GLN A 51 -0.22 -1.43 0.62
CA GLN A 51 0.72 -2.54 0.43
C GLN A 51 1.97 -2.11 -0.39
N LYS A 52 1.79 -1.30 -1.42
CA LYS A 52 2.90 -0.72 -2.20
C LYS A 52 3.77 0.19 -1.33
N LEU A 53 3.16 1.07 -0.52
CA LEU A 53 3.88 1.98 0.36
C LEU A 53 4.63 1.25 1.48
N GLU A 54 4.03 0.22 2.10
CA GLU A 54 4.71 -0.60 3.11
C GLU A 54 5.89 -1.37 2.51
N ASN A 55 5.78 -1.85 1.27
CA ASN A 55 6.92 -2.44 0.57
C ASN A 55 8.05 -1.42 0.35
N GLN A 56 7.73 -0.21 -0.09
CA GLN A 56 8.71 0.87 -0.24
C GLN A 56 9.37 1.24 1.10
N ARG A 57 8.57 1.35 2.16
CA ARG A 57 9.04 1.58 3.53
C ARG A 57 10.01 0.50 3.97
N ARG A 58 9.69 -0.77 3.75
CA ARG A 58 10.55 -1.90 4.07
C ARG A 58 11.90 -1.82 3.35
N PHE A 59 11.89 -1.56 2.04
CA PHE A 59 13.14 -1.42 1.27
C PHE A 59 13.99 -0.26 1.77
N TYR A 60 13.38 0.89 2.07
CA TYR A 60 14.09 2.04 2.63
C TYR A 60 14.81 1.68 3.94
N LEU A 61 14.11 1.00 4.86
CA LEU A 61 14.67 0.57 6.14
C LEU A 61 15.81 -0.45 5.96
N THR A 62 15.64 -1.42 5.06
CA THR A 62 16.67 -2.43 4.76
C THR A 62 17.94 -1.80 4.20
N ILE A 63 17.82 -0.90 3.21
CA ILE A 63 18.98 -0.21 2.61
C ILE A 63 19.71 0.62 3.66
N HIS A 64 18.97 1.34 4.50
CA HIS A 64 19.55 2.14 5.55
C HIS A 64 20.29 1.30 6.61
N ASP A 65 19.75 0.14 7.00
CA ASP A 65 20.43 -0.80 7.89
C ASP A 65 21.70 -1.40 7.27
N LEU A 66 21.64 -1.81 6.00
CA LEU A 66 22.80 -2.35 5.28
C LEU A 66 23.90 -1.29 5.06
N SER A 67 23.51 -0.06 4.72
CA SER A 67 24.43 1.07 4.58
C SER A 67 25.17 1.38 5.88
N LYS A 68 24.49 1.30 7.04
CA LYS A 68 25.13 1.44 8.35
C LYS A 68 26.17 0.36 8.65
N ARG A 69 26.08 -0.80 8.00
CA ARG A 69 27.04 -1.90 8.09
C ARG A 69 28.17 -1.79 7.06
N GLY A 70 28.24 -0.69 6.30
CA GLY A 70 29.23 -0.48 5.24
C GLY A 70 28.92 -1.23 3.95
N ILE A 71 27.71 -1.78 3.80
CA ILE A 71 27.30 -2.52 2.60
C ILE A 71 26.65 -1.53 1.62
N LEU A 72 27.21 -1.41 0.41
CA LEU A 72 26.62 -0.61 -0.66
C LEU A 72 25.41 -1.35 -1.24
N CYS A 73 24.25 -0.70 -1.29
CA CYS A 73 23.02 -1.27 -1.83
C CYS A 73 22.41 -0.35 -2.88
N GLU A 74 21.99 -0.92 -4.00
CA GLU A 74 21.29 -0.24 -5.08
C GLU A 74 19.91 -0.87 -5.28
N VAL A 75 18.87 -0.03 -5.44
CA VAL A 75 17.52 -0.51 -5.75
C VAL A 75 17.40 -0.64 -7.26
N VAL A 76 17.35 -1.88 -7.74
CA VAL A 76 17.14 -2.19 -9.15
C VAL A 76 15.68 -2.61 -9.39
N LYS A 77 15.18 -2.35 -10.60
CA LYS A 77 13.90 -2.93 -11.03
C LYS A 77 14.05 -4.46 -11.09
N ARG A 78 13.03 -5.19 -10.65
CA ARG A 78 12.98 -6.64 -10.83
C ARG A 78 12.98 -6.92 -12.34
N CYS A 79 14.01 -7.62 -12.84
CA CYS A 79 13.98 -8.14 -14.21
C CYS A 79 12.84 -9.16 -14.35
N GLU A 80 12.01 -8.99 -15.37
CA GLU A 80 10.91 -9.92 -15.69
C GLU A 80 11.41 -11.23 -16.33
N SER A 81 12.70 -11.30 -16.68
CA SER A 81 13.36 -12.43 -17.37
C SER A 81 13.82 -13.57 -16.47
N LEU A 82 12.96 -14.02 -15.54
CA LEU A 82 13.06 -15.36 -14.93
C LEU A 82 11.74 -16.16 -15.04
N ASN A 83 10.78 -15.69 -15.85
CA ASN A 83 9.69 -16.53 -16.33
C ASN A 83 10.07 -17.15 -17.67
N GLY A 84 10.97 -18.12 -17.62
CA GLY A 84 11.27 -19.05 -18.70
C GLY A 84 11.27 -20.48 -18.15
N ALA A 85 10.07 -21.07 -18.04
CA ALA A 85 9.70 -22.48 -17.80
C ALA A 85 8.39 -22.45 -16.99
N SER A 86 7.23 -22.92 -17.47
CA SER A 86 6.90 -23.91 -18.51
C SER A 86 5.56 -23.57 -19.18
#